data_AF-A0A9E2ZY93-F1
#
_entry.id   AF-A0A9E2ZY93-F1
#
_cell.length_a   1.000
_cell.length_b   1.000
_cell.length_c   1.000
_cell.angle_alpha   90.00
_cell.angle_beta   90.00
_cell.angle_gamma   90.00
#
_symmetry.space_group_name_H-M   'P 1'
#
loop_
_entity.id
_entity.type
_entity.pdbx_description
1 polymer ?
#
loop_
_entity_poly.entity_id
_entity_poly.type
_entity_poly.pdbx_seq_one_letter_code
_entity_poly.pdbx_strand_id
1 'polypeptide(L)'
;MTMLSFRVGEAEARQAQEWADRLGVDRSELLRDALRRQLNRLASENDAATWQRRPLDEGERALSDIADWGPAEDWTDWANAAG
;
A
#
# COMPACT_ATOMS: atom_id res chain seq x y z
N MET A 1 -18.46 6.66 7.94
CA MET A 1 -18.81 5.29 7.50
C MET A 1 -19.79 5.44 6.35
N THR A 2 -19.42 5.09 5.12
CA THR A 2 -20.30 5.20 3.95
C THR A 2 -20.69 3.79 3.52
N MET A 3 -21.98 3.56 3.31
CA MET A 3 -22.48 2.26 2.83
C MET A 3 -22.46 2.24 1.31
N LEU A 4 -21.81 1.22 0.74
CA LEU A 4 -21.79 0.97 -0.70
C LEU A 4 -22.73 -0.21 -0.99
N SER A 5 -23.78 0.01 -1.77
CA SER A 5 -24.66 -1.05 -2.25
C SER A 5 -24.53 -1.19 -3.76
N PHE A 6 -24.43 -2.43 -4.22
CA PHE A 6 -24.37 -2.77 -5.63
C PHE A 6 -25.08 -4.11 -5.84
N ARG A 7 -25.52 -4.35 -7.08
CA ARG A 7 -26.08 -5.65 -7.48
C ARG A 7 -24.96 -6.54 -7.98
N VAL A 8 -25.06 -7.82 -7.64
CA VAL A 8 -24.09 -8.86 -7.98
C VAL A 8 -24.88 -10.10 -8.41
N GLY A 9 -24.29 -10.96 -9.24
CA GLY A 9 -24.97 -12.20 -9.62
C GLY A 9 -25.13 -13.14 -8.42
N GLU A 10 -26.21 -13.92 -8.40
CA GLU A 10 -26.47 -14.90 -7.33
C GLU A 10 -25.30 -15.88 -7.13
N ALA A 11 -24.67 -16.31 -8.23
CA ALA A 11 -23.52 -17.22 -8.18
C ALA A 11 -22.30 -16.57 -7.49
N GLU A 12 -22.02 -15.31 -7.81
CA GLU A 12 -20.91 -14.53 -7.24
C GLU A 12 -21.17 -14.21 -5.76
N ALA A 13 -22.42 -13.85 -5.42
CA ALA A 13 -22.83 -13.61 -4.04
C ALA A 13 -22.62 -14.86 -3.16
N ARG A 14 -23.00 -16.03 -3.70
CA ARG A 14 -22.79 -17.31 -3.02
C ARG A 14 -21.31 -17.64 -2.87
N GLN A 15 -20.50 -17.47 -3.91
CA GLN A 15 -19.06 -17.70 -3.83
C GLN A 15 -18.38 -16.78 -2.80
N ALA A 16 -18.76 -15.50 -2.75
CA ALA A 16 -18.26 -14.57 -1.75
C ALA A 16 -18.62 -15.03 -0.33
N GLN A 17 -19.83 -15.55 -0.13
CA GLN A 17 -20.23 -16.10 1.16
C GLN A 17 -19.43 -17.34 1.54
N GLU A 18 -19.29 -18.31 0.62
CA GLU A 18 -18.53 -19.54 0.86
C GLU A 18 -17.07 -19.25 1.26
N TRP A 19 -16.45 -18.25 0.63
CA TRP A 19 -15.09 -17.82 0.99
C TRP A 19 -15.04 -17.08 2.32
N ALA A 20 -16.01 -16.22 2.63
CA ALA A 20 -16.10 -15.54 3.91
C ALA A 20 -16.21 -16.56 5.06
N ASP A 21 -17.07 -17.57 4.89
CA ASP A 21 -17.26 -18.66 5.86
C ASP A 21 -15.97 -19.46 6.06
N ARG A 22 -15.27 -19.82 4.97
CA ARG A 22 -13.98 -20.54 5.04
C ARG A 22 -12.89 -19.74 5.73
N LEU A 23 -12.89 -18.42 5.59
CA LEU A 23 -11.91 -17.53 6.19
C LEU A 23 -12.31 -17.09 7.62
N GLY A 24 -13.54 -17.40 8.04
CA GLY A 24 -14.06 -17.01 9.35
C GLY A 24 -14.29 -15.50 9.51
N VAL A 25 -14.59 -14.81 8.41
CA VAL A 25 -14.80 -13.34 8.38
C VAL A 25 -16.18 -13.00 7.87
N ASP A 26 -16.63 -11.76 8.10
CA ASP A 26 -17.88 -11.28 7.51
C ASP A 26 -17.73 -11.04 5.99
N ARG A 27 -18.82 -11.26 5.23
CA ARG A 27 -18.82 -11.01 3.78
C ARG A 27 -18.47 -9.55 3.43
N SER A 28 -18.93 -8.59 4.22
CA SER A 28 -18.59 -7.17 4.00
C SER A 28 -17.11 -6.89 4.26
N GLU A 29 -16.48 -7.64 5.18
CA GLU A 29 -15.04 -7.54 5.45
C GLU A 29 -14.23 -8.10 4.28
N LEU A 30 -14.60 -9.29 3.78
CA LEU A 30 -13.98 -9.88 2.59
C LEU A 30 -14.02 -8.92 1.39
N LEU A 31 -15.21 -8.37 1.09
CA LEU A 31 -15.39 -7.46 -0.04
C LEU A 31 -14.65 -6.13 0.16
N ARG A 32 -14.61 -5.61 1.39
CA ARG A 32 -13.86 -4.39 1.72
C ARG A 32 -12.36 -4.60 1.52
N ASP A 33 -11.82 -5.74 1.95
CA ASP A 33 -10.40 -6.05 1.76
C ASP A 33 -10.06 -6.24 0.28
N ALA A 34 -10.89 -6.97 -0.47
CA ALA A 34 -10.73 -7.15 -1.91
C ALA A 34 -10.73 -5.80 -2.65
N LEU A 35 -11.69 -4.92 -2.34
CA LEU A 35 -11.75 -3.57 -2.91
C LEU A 35 -10.50 -2.76 -2.57
N ARG A 36 -10.06 -2.79 -1.31
CA ARG A 36 -8.84 -2.09 -0.87
C ARG A 36 -7.61 -2.56 -1.64
N ARG A 37 -7.43 -3.89 -1.81
CA ARG A 37 -6.32 -4.45 -2.59
C ARG A 37 -6.36 -4.01 -4.05
N GLN A 38 -7.54 -4.00 -4.67
CA GLN A 38 -7.68 -3.57 -6.05
C GLN A 38 -7.39 -2.08 -6.24
N LEU A 39 -7.87 -1.23 -5.33
CA LEU A 39 -7.57 0.20 -5.37
C LEU A 39 -6.07 0.47 -5.20
N ASN A 40 -5.42 -0.21 -4.27
CA ASN A 40 -3.97 -0.09 -4.09
C ASN A 40 -3.21 -0.53 -5.35
N ARG A 41 -3.62 -1.63 -5.98
CA ARG A 41 -3.04 -2.09 -7.24
C ARG A 41 -3.17 -1.03 -8.34
N LEU A 42 -4.38 -0.49 -8.54
CA LEU A 42 -4.62 0.54 -9.55
C LEU A 42 -3.82 1.82 -9.28
N ALA A 43 -3.69 2.22 -8.01
CA ALA A 43 -2.85 3.35 -7.63
C ALA A 43 -1.37 3.08 -7.97
N SER A 44 -0.84 1.89 -7.64
CA SER A 44 0.54 1.52 -7.98
C SER A 44 0.79 1.44 -9.49
N GLU A 45 -0.16 0.91 -10.28
CA GLU A 45 -0.07 0.89 -11.74
C GLU A 45 -0.06 2.33 -12.31
N ASN A 46 -0.88 3.22 -11.76
CA ASN A 46 -0.90 4.62 -12.15
C ASN A 46 0.38 5.37 -11.73
N ASP A 47 0.92 5.09 -10.55
CA ASP A 47 2.19 5.66 -10.09
C ASP A 47 3.33 5.21 -11.00
N ALA A 48 3.43 3.92 -11.32
CA ALA A 48 4.42 3.40 -12.26
C ALA A 48 4.32 4.06 -13.64
N ALA A 49 3.10 4.22 -14.17
CA ALA A 49 2.88 4.94 -15.43
C ALA A 49 3.23 6.44 -15.33
N THR A 50 3.01 7.05 -14.16
CA THR A 50 3.38 8.45 -13.89
C THR A 50 4.90 8.60 -13.83
N TRP A 51 5.60 7.70 -13.14
CA TRP A 51 7.07 7.65 -13.10
C TRP A 51 7.69 7.46 -14.49
N GLN A 52 7.07 6.66 -15.36
CA GLN A 52 7.51 6.52 -16.76
C GLN A 52 7.29 7.80 -17.59
N ARG A 53 6.21 8.55 -17.32
CA ARG A 53 5.86 9.77 -18.06
C ARG A 53 6.55 11.03 -17.53
N ARG A 54 6.91 11.04 -16.25
CA ARG A 54 7.69 12.08 -15.57
C ARG A 54 8.81 11.38 -14.80
N PRO A 55 9.91 11.03 -15.48
CA PRO A 55 11.10 10.59 -14.77
C PRO A 55 11.54 11.69 -13.79
N LEU A 56 12.13 11.28 -12.67
CA LEU A 56 12.68 12.16 -11.63
C LEU A 56 13.46 13.30 -12.28
N ASP A 57 13.17 14.52 -11.86
CA ASP A 57 14.01 15.65 -12.28
C ASP A 57 15.42 15.54 -11.67
N GLU A 58 16.32 16.42 -12.09
CA GLU A 58 17.72 16.37 -11.65
C GLU A 58 17.86 16.51 -10.12
N GLY A 59 16.98 17.30 -9.49
CA GLY A 59 17.00 17.51 -8.05
C GLY A 59 16.48 16.29 -7.28
N GLU A 60 15.48 15.60 -7.80
CA GLU A 60 14.94 14.38 -7.19
C GLU A 60 15.85 13.16 -7.43
N ARG A 61 16.60 13.13 -8.54
CA ARG A 61 17.67 12.14 -8.77
C ARG A 61 18.84 12.29 -7.79
N ALA A 62 19.22 13.53 -7.47
CA ALA A 62 20.28 13.80 -6.51
C ALA A 62 20.01 13.19 -5.11
N LEU A 63 18.74 12.97 -4.73
CA LEU A 63 18.39 12.28 -3.48
C LEU A 63 18.69 10.77 -3.51
N SER A 64 18.67 10.15 -4.70
CA SER A 64 19.04 8.73 -4.87
C SER A 64 20.56 8.54 -4.81
N ASP A 65 21.33 9.57 -5.16
CA ASP A 65 22.79 9.56 -5.03
C ASP A 65 23.26 9.65 -3.56
N ILE A 66 22.36 10.07 -2.64
CA ILE A 66 22.63 10.10 -1.19
C ILE A 66 22.50 8.69 -0.58
N ALA A 67 22.16 7.64 -1.34
CA ALA A 67 21.96 6.28 -0.82
C ALA A 67 23.22 5.58 -0.27
N ASP A 68 24.40 6.22 -0.31
CA ASP A 68 25.56 5.85 0.51
C ASP A 68 25.42 6.35 1.95
N TRP A 69 24.29 6.04 2.60
CA TRP A 69 24.21 6.10 4.06
C TRP A 69 25.06 4.94 4.56
N GLY A 70 26.36 5.20 4.70
CA GLY A 70 27.32 4.30 5.33
C GLY A 70 26.79 3.80 6.68
N PRO A 71 27.28 2.64 7.17
CA PRO A 71 26.82 2.07 8.43
C PRO A 71 26.85 3.17 9.49
N ALA A 72 25.68 3.42 10.12
CA ALA A 72 25.46 4.54 11.03
C ALA A 72 26.66 4.72 11.96
N GLU A 73 27.42 5.81 11.74
CA GLU A 73 28.56 6.16 12.58
C GLU A 73 28.12 6.20 14.03
N ASP A 74 28.89 5.60 14.91
CA ASP A 74 28.59 5.36 16.31
C ASP A 74 28.03 6.62 17.01
N TRP A 75 26.72 6.63 17.32
CA TRP A 75 25.98 7.76 17.91
C TRP A 75 26.36 7.97 19.39
N THR A 76 27.39 7.28 19.87
CA THR A 76 27.90 7.33 21.25
C THR A 76 28.34 8.73 21.66
N ASP A 77 28.74 9.60 20.74
CA ASP A 77 29.08 11.01 21.04
C ASP A 77 27.87 11.82 21.54
N TRP A 78 26.64 11.47 21.16
CA TRP A 78 25.43 12.14 21.66
C TRP A 78 25.00 11.66 23.05
N ALA A 79 25.47 10.50 23.51
CA ALA A 79 25.17 9.99 24.85
C ALA A 79 25.87 10.81 25.96
N ASN A 80 27.00 11.46 25.65
CA ASN A 80 27.78 12.26 26.59
C ASN A 80 27.34 13.74 26.66
N ALA A 81 26.38 14.17 25.84
CA ALA A 81 25.92 15.56 25.80
C ALA A 81 24.93 15.93 26.93
N ALA A 82 24.53 14.96 27.76
CA ALA A 82 23.65 15.16 28.92
C ALA A 82 24.42 15.15 30.27
N GLY A 83 25.69 15.56 30.25
CA GLY A 83 26.51 15.79 31.45
C GLY A 83 26.22 17.15 32.09
#